data_AF-A0A924N9S1-F1
#
_entry.id   AF-A0A924N9S1-F1
#
_cell.length_a   1.000
_cell.length_b   1.000
_cell.length_c   1.000
_cell.angle_alpha   90.00
_cell.angle_beta   90.00
_cell.angle_gamma   90.00
#
_symmetry.space_group_name_H-M   'P 1'
#
loop_
_entity.id
_entity.type
_entity.pdbx_description
1 polymer ?
#
loop_
_entity_poly.entity_id
_entity_poly.type
_entity_poly.pdbx_seq_one_letter_code
_entity_poly.pdbx_strand_id
1 'polypeptide(L)'
;MTDPVSNSRKSTLRDLAARVPRVPSPSFNGDGVTPVPTSAYFGINTFGVRQMRDKLPKEVYAKLAASVRLGKKLDLDVAPTVAQVIKEWAMSRGVTHFTHWFQPQTGLTAEKHDAFLAFDDNRQPMEAFTGAQLIQSEPDASSF
;
A
#
# COMPACT_ATOMS: atom_id res chain seq x y z
N MET A 1 16.56 50.39 -4.85
CA MET A 1 15.24 50.44 -4.20
C MET A 1 14.95 49.03 -3.73
N THR A 2 15.40 48.70 -2.51
CA THR A 2 15.46 47.33 -1.98
C THR A 2 14.20 47.06 -1.16
N ASP A 3 13.44 46.03 -1.53
CA ASP A 3 12.26 45.62 -0.77
C ASP A 3 12.63 45.31 0.69
N PRO A 4 11.89 45.83 1.68
CA PRO A 4 12.15 45.57 3.08
C PRO A 4 11.84 44.11 3.36
N VAL A 5 12.77 43.42 4.02
CA VAL A 5 12.70 42.00 4.42
C VAL A 5 11.29 41.65 4.89
N SER A 6 10.54 40.98 4.03
CA SER A 6 9.24 40.42 4.35
C SER A 6 9.43 39.45 5.52
N ASN A 7 8.97 39.85 6.70
CA ASN A 7 9.09 39.05 7.90
C ASN A 7 8.33 37.72 7.68
N SER A 8 9.05 36.62 7.49
CA SER A 8 8.50 35.28 7.19
C SER A 8 7.41 34.85 8.18
N ARG A 9 7.50 35.28 9.45
CA ARG A 9 6.44 35.08 10.45
C ARG A 9 5.13 35.78 10.06
N LYS A 10 5.18 37.02 9.59
CA LYS A 10 4.00 37.82 9.24
C LYS A 10 3.31 37.28 7.98
N SER A 11 4.06 36.78 6.99
CA SER A 11 3.47 36.11 5.82
C SER A 11 2.78 34.81 6.24
N THR A 12 3.44 33.95 7.03
CA THR A 12 2.85 32.68 7.48
C THR A 12 1.58 32.87 8.31
N LEU A 13 1.53 33.89 9.18
CA LEU A 13 0.31 34.18 9.95
C LEU A 13 -0.85 34.64 9.07
N ARG A 14 -0.57 35.40 8.00
CA ARG A 14 -1.59 35.79 7.02
C ARG A 14 -2.07 34.58 6.21
N ASP A 15 -1.17 33.72 5.78
CA ASP A 15 -1.49 32.52 5.01
C ASP A 15 -2.33 31.53 5.83
N LEU A 16 -2.02 31.37 7.13
CA LEU A 16 -2.82 30.55 8.05
C LEU A 16 -4.20 31.17 8.30
N ALA A 17 -4.28 32.48 8.48
CA ALA A 17 -5.56 33.18 8.69
C ALA A 17 -6.46 33.12 7.45
N ALA A 18 -5.90 33.01 6.25
CA ALA A 18 -6.63 32.89 4.99
C ALA A 18 -6.94 31.44 4.57
N ARG A 19 -6.49 30.42 5.32
CA ARG A 19 -6.63 29.03 4.93
C ARG A 19 -8.07 28.55 5.08
N VAL A 20 -8.72 28.23 3.95
CA VAL A 20 -10.03 27.57 3.94
C VAL A 20 -9.89 26.11 4.39
N PRO A 21 -10.65 25.64 5.39
CA PRO A 21 -10.64 24.24 5.79
C PRO A 21 -11.02 23.33 4.62
N ARG A 22 -10.27 22.23 4.43
CA ARG A 22 -10.66 21.17 3.50
C ARG A 22 -11.79 20.37 4.14
N VAL A 23 -13.00 20.53 3.63
CA VAL A 23 -14.15 19.69 3.99
C VAL A 23 -14.11 18.46 3.07
N PRO A 24 -14.03 17.23 3.62
CA PRO A 24 -14.13 16.03 2.79
C PRO A 24 -15.50 15.99 2.11
N SER A 25 -15.52 15.84 0.79
CA SER A 25 -16.78 15.63 0.06
C SER A 25 -17.39 14.29 0.47
N PRO A 26 -18.67 14.25 0.91
CA PRO A 26 -19.35 12.99 1.13
C PRO A 26 -19.42 12.24 -0.21
N SER A 27 -19.09 10.96 -0.20
CA SER A 27 -19.41 10.09 -1.33
C SER A 27 -20.90 9.83 -1.30
N PHE A 28 -21.60 10.24 -2.36
CA PHE A 28 -23.01 9.92 -2.57
C PHE A 28 -23.12 8.79 -3.59
N ASN A 29 -24.18 7.98 -3.49
CA ASN A 29 -24.51 7.00 -4.54
C ASN A 29 -24.85 7.72 -5.86
N GLY A 30 -25.03 6.96 -6.95
CA GLY A 30 -25.29 7.51 -8.30
C GLY A 30 -26.46 8.51 -8.39
N ASP A 31 -27.38 8.49 -7.41
CA ASP A 31 -28.53 9.39 -7.31
C ASP A 31 -28.20 10.74 -6.65
N GLY A 32 -26.98 10.95 -6.15
CA GLY A 32 -26.51 12.22 -5.57
C GLY A 32 -27.13 12.63 -4.23
N VAL A 33 -28.09 11.85 -3.71
CA VAL A 33 -28.86 12.19 -2.49
C VAL A 33 -28.45 11.34 -1.29
N THR A 34 -28.24 10.04 -1.48
CA THR A 34 -27.93 9.12 -0.37
C THR A 34 -26.42 8.97 -0.17
N PRO A 35 -25.89 9.20 1.04
CA PRO A 35 -24.49 8.89 1.35
C PRO A 35 -24.20 7.41 1.14
N VAL A 36 -23.02 7.11 0.61
CA VAL A 36 -22.52 5.75 0.48
C VAL A 36 -22.33 5.16 1.89
N PRO A 37 -22.88 3.97 2.19
CA PRO A 37 -22.69 3.35 3.51
C PRO A 37 -21.22 3.02 3.75
N THR A 38 -20.74 3.16 4.99
CA THR A 38 -19.34 2.88 5.37
C THR A 38 -18.87 1.50 4.91
N SER A 39 -19.75 0.50 4.97
CA SER A 39 -19.47 -0.87 4.54
C SER A 39 -19.13 -0.99 3.05
N ALA A 40 -19.51 -0.03 2.20
CA ALA A 40 -19.22 -0.07 0.77
C ALA A 40 -17.76 0.31 0.45
N TYR A 41 -17.11 1.13 1.28
CA TYR A 41 -15.72 1.55 1.06
C TYR A 41 -14.73 1.06 2.14
N PHE A 42 -15.22 0.58 3.27
CA PHE A 42 -14.34 0.05 4.32
C PHE A 42 -13.51 -1.14 3.81
N GLY A 43 -12.18 -1.06 3.96
CA GLY A 43 -11.25 -2.12 3.57
C GLY A 43 -11.12 -2.37 2.08
N ILE A 44 -11.62 -1.48 1.20
CA ILE A 44 -11.53 -1.69 -0.26
C ILE A 44 -10.09 -1.81 -0.76
N ASN A 45 -9.16 -1.08 -0.12
CA ASN A 45 -7.73 -1.07 -0.43
C ASN A 45 -6.93 -2.02 0.48
N THR A 46 -7.58 -3.02 1.06
CA THR A 46 -6.94 -4.03 1.90
C THR A 46 -7.15 -5.39 1.26
N PHE A 47 -6.06 -6.13 1.05
CA PHE A 47 -6.13 -7.53 0.64
C PHE A 47 -6.43 -8.41 1.87
N GLY A 48 -7.68 -8.36 2.32
CA GLY A 48 -8.16 -9.04 3.52
C GLY A 48 -8.74 -10.42 3.25
N VAL A 49 -9.40 -10.99 4.27
CA VAL A 49 -9.96 -12.36 4.23
C VAL A 49 -10.93 -12.56 3.07
N ARG A 50 -11.77 -11.56 2.78
CA ARG A 50 -12.72 -11.62 1.66
C ARG A 50 -11.99 -11.74 0.32
N GLN A 51 -11.02 -10.87 0.08
CA GLN A 51 -10.23 -10.86 -1.15
C GLN A 51 -9.40 -12.14 -1.29
N MET A 52 -8.78 -12.60 -0.20
CA MET A 52 -8.05 -13.85 -0.15
C MET A 52 -8.95 -15.04 -0.54
N ARG A 53 -10.15 -15.12 0.02
CA ARG A 53 -11.10 -16.21 -0.29
C ARG A 53 -11.59 -16.16 -1.74
N ASP A 54 -11.79 -14.97 -2.28
CA ASP A 54 -12.35 -14.78 -3.63
C ASP A 54 -11.27 -14.95 -4.72
N LYS A 55 -9.99 -14.71 -4.41
CA LYS A 55 -8.88 -14.70 -5.39
C LYS A 55 -7.90 -15.87 -5.28
N LEU A 56 -7.71 -16.45 -4.10
CA LEU A 56 -6.77 -17.57 -3.92
C LEU A 56 -7.46 -18.91 -4.20
N PRO A 57 -6.73 -19.91 -4.75
CA PRO A 57 -7.19 -21.28 -4.76
C PRO A 57 -7.56 -21.77 -3.35
N LYS A 58 -8.58 -22.61 -3.24
CA LYS A 58 -9.12 -23.10 -1.95
C LYS A 58 -8.04 -23.64 -1.00
N GLU A 59 -7.14 -24.47 -1.52
CA GLU A 59 -6.04 -25.08 -0.74
C GLU A 59 -5.01 -24.04 -0.28
N VAL A 60 -4.67 -23.09 -1.15
CA VAL A 60 -3.74 -21.98 -0.84
C VAL A 60 -4.33 -21.07 0.23
N TYR A 61 -5.60 -20.70 0.10
CA TYR A 61 -6.33 -19.94 1.12
C TYR A 61 -6.33 -20.66 2.47
N ALA A 62 -6.66 -21.96 2.48
CA ALA A 62 -6.72 -22.74 3.71
C ALA A 62 -5.36 -22.78 4.43
N LYS A 63 -4.27 -23.03 3.69
CA LYS A 63 -2.90 -23.02 4.22
C LYS A 63 -2.51 -21.64 4.75
N LEU A 64 -2.72 -20.57 3.97
CA LEU A 64 -2.39 -19.20 4.39
C LEU A 64 -3.17 -18.77 5.63
N ALA A 65 -4.49 -19.02 5.65
CA ALA A 65 -5.34 -18.72 6.79
C ALA A 65 -4.94 -19.50 8.04
N ALA A 66 -4.52 -20.75 7.90
CA ALA A 66 -3.99 -21.54 9.00
C ALA A 66 -2.67 -20.97 9.52
N SER A 67 -1.73 -20.56 8.65
CA SER A 67 -0.48 -19.91 9.06
C SER A 67 -0.74 -18.63 9.86
N VAL A 68 -1.63 -17.76 9.37
CA VAL A 68 -2.01 -16.52 10.07
C VAL A 68 -2.66 -16.81 11.42
N ARG A 69 -3.64 -17.72 11.48
CA ARG A 69 -4.36 -18.05 12.72
C ARG A 69 -3.47 -18.70 13.78
N LEU A 70 -2.53 -19.55 13.36
CA LEU A 70 -1.66 -20.31 14.26
C LEU A 70 -0.33 -19.62 14.55
N GLY A 71 -0.08 -18.44 13.97
CA GLY A 71 1.21 -17.76 14.07
C GLY A 71 2.38 -18.57 13.50
N LYS A 72 2.11 -19.44 12.52
CA LYS A 72 3.14 -20.26 11.86
C LYS A 72 3.75 -19.52 10.69
N LYS A 73 4.97 -19.91 10.32
CA LYS A 73 5.62 -19.43 9.10
C LYS A 73 4.75 -19.72 7.87
N LEU A 74 4.85 -18.85 6.86
CA LEU A 74 4.23 -19.07 5.57
C LEU A 74 4.85 -20.32 4.92
N ASP A 75 3.99 -21.20 4.42
CA ASP A 75 4.42 -22.37 3.66
C ASP A 75 5.02 -21.90 2.32
N LEU A 76 6.27 -22.31 2.07
CA LEU A 76 7.02 -21.91 0.87
C LEU A 76 6.32 -22.39 -0.41
N ASP A 77 5.58 -23.49 -0.32
CA ASP A 77 4.87 -24.08 -1.45
C ASP A 77 3.75 -23.17 -1.96
N VAL A 78 3.13 -22.38 -1.06
CA VAL A 78 2.03 -21.48 -1.42
C VAL A 78 2.47 -20.04 -1.68
N ALA A 79 3.66 -19.67 -1.23
CA ALA A 79 4.18 -18.30 -1.32
C ALA A 79 4.21 -17.74 -2.76
N PRO A 80 4.63 -18.50 -3.81
CA PRO A 80 4.60 -18.00 -5.18
C PRO A 80 3.18 -17.66 -5.66
N THR A 81 2.20 -18.50 -5.36
CA THR A 81 0.80 -18.26 -5.73
C THR A 81 0.23 -17.05 -5.01
N VAL A 82 0.51 -16.92 -3.71
CA VAL A 82 0.07 -15.77 -2.92
C VAL A 82 0.66 -14.48 -3.46
N ALA A 83 1.96 -14.45 -3.78
CA ALA A 83 2.62 -13.28 -4.35
C ALA A 83 1.99 -12.86 -5.69
N GLN A 84 1.80 -13.81 -6.61
CA GLN A 84 1.19 -13.53 -7.90
C GLN A 84 -0.22 -12.93 -7.75
N VAL A 85 -1.06 -13.51 -6.89
CA VAL A 85 -2.43 -13.02 -6.67
C VAL A 85 -2.45 -11.64 -6.02
N ILE A 86 -1.56 -11.36 -5.06
CA ILE A 86 -1.42 -10.03 -4.46
C ILE A 86 -1.03 -9.00 -5.51
N LYS A 87 -0.07 -9.32 -6.37
CA LYS A 87 0.38 -8.46 -7.47
C LYS A 87 -0.77 -8.13 -8.40
N GLU A 88 -1.47 -9.14 -8.91
CA GLU A 88 -2.61 -8.95 -9.80
C GLU A 88 -3.73 -8.13 -9.16
N TRP A 89 -4.04 -8.39 -7.89
CA TRP A 89 -5.01 -7.60 -7.14
C TRP A 89 -4.56 -6.14 -6.99
N ALA A 90 -3.31 -5.89 -6.64
CA ALA A 90 -2.77 -4.54 -6.47
C ALA A 90 -2.75 -3.78 -7.81
N MET A 91 -2.28 -4.41 -8.89
CA MET A 91 -2.24 -3.81 -10.23
C MET A 91 -3.65 -3.51 -10.77
N SER A 92 -4.65 -4.35 -10.46
CA SER A 92 -6.05 -4.06 -10.80
C SER A 92 -6.59 -2.77 -10.15
N ARG A 93 -5.89 -2.26 -9.13
CA ARG A 93 -6.18 -1.00 -8.45
C ARG A 93 -5.23 0.15 -8.84
N GLY A 94 -4.40 -0.04 -9.86
CA GLY A 94 -3.46 0.97 -10.34
C GLY A 94 -2.17 1.09 -9.51
N VAL A 95 -1.87 0.11 -8.65
CA VAL A 95 -0.62 0.09 -7.89
C VAL A 95 0.55 -0.28 -8.81
N THR A 96 1.62 0.51 -8.77
CA THR A 96 2.84 0.32 -9.58
C THR A 96 4.07 -0.10 -8.78
N HIS A 97 4.04 0.11 -7.46
CA HIS A 97 5.13 -0.15 -6.53
C HIS A 97 4.62 -0.92 -5.31
N PHE A 98 5.50 -1.67 -4.67
CA PHE A 98 5.27 -2.27 -3.37
C PHE A 98 6.33 -1.81 -2.38
N THR A 99 6.04 -2.00 -1.10
CA THR A 99 6.97 -1.71 -0.01
C THR A 99 6.76 -2.71 1.11
N HIS A 100 7.84 -3.10 1.78
CA HIS A 100 7.77 -3.78 3.07
C HIS A 100 7.50 -2.72 4.13
N TRP A 101 6.23 -2.53 4.49
CA TRP A 101 5.87 -1.56 5.50
C TRP A 101 6.15 -2.11 6.92
N PHE A 102 7.01 -1.42 7.67
CA PHE A 102 7.30 -1.72 9.08
C PHE A 102 7.66 -0.44 9.84
N GLN A 103 7.58 -0.49 11.17
CA GLN A 103 8.01 0.62 12.03
C GLN A 103 9.38 0.29 12.65
N PRO A 104 10.47 0.93 12.21
CA PRO A 104 11.79 0.71 12.80
C PRO A 104 11.89 1.34 14.20
N GLN A 105 12.75 0.77 15.07
CA GLN A 105 13.02 1.30 16.42
C GLN A 105 13.94 2.53 16.42
N THR A 106 14.32 3.05 15.26
CA THR A 106 15.24 4.17 15.09
C THR A 106 14.56 5.55 15.22
N GLY A 107 13.23 5.60 15.30
CA GLY A 107 12.48 6.86 15.34
C GLY A 107 12.41 7.62 14.01
N LEU A 108 13.04 7.10 12.96
CA LEU A 108 12.95 7.62 11.58
C LEU A 108 12.07 6.70 10.74
N THR A 109 11.33 7.26 9.78
CA THR A 109 10.55 6.45 8.83
C THR A 109 11.47 5.92 7.72
N ALA A 110 11.65 4.61 7.63
CA ALA A 110 12.26 3.98 6.47
C ALA A 110 11.18 3.66 5.44
N GLU A 111 11.26 4.29 4.27
CA GLU A 111 10.32 4.09 3.17
C GLU A 111 11.11 3.72 1.92
N LYS A 112 10.83 2.56 1.34
CA LYS A 112 11.41 2.11 0.07
C LYS A 112 10.29 1.67 -0.85
N HIS A 113 10.22 2.26 -2.04
CA HIS A 113 9.25 1.88 -3.07
C HIS A 113 9.96 1.09 -4.15
N ASP A 114 9.67 -0.20 -4.22
CA ASP A 114 10.18 -1.09 -5.26
C ASP A 114 9.10 -1.26 -6.34
N ALA A 115 9.45 -0.98 -7.60
CA ALA A 115 8.55 -1.20 -8.72
C ALA A 115 8.36 -2.71 -8.97
N PHE A 116 7.23 -3.09 -9.56
CA PHE A 116 7.05 -4.46 -10.05
C PHE A 116 7.90 -4.78 -11.29
N LEU A 117 8.61 -3.81 -11.86
CA LEU A 117 9.41 -3.98 -13.06
C LEU A 117 10.57 -4.97 -12.83
N ALA A 118 10.61 -6.00 -13.67
CA ALA A 118 11.70 -6.96 -13.80
C ALA A 118 12.00 -7.22 -15.29
N PHE A 119 13.06 -7.97 -15.58
CA PHE A 119 13.41 -8.38 -16.94
C PHE A 119 13.41 -9.91 -17.05
N ASP A 120 12.89 -10.47 -18.15
CA ASP A 120 13.07 -11.90 -18.45
C ASP A 120 14.51 -12.22 -18.90
N ASP A 121 14.76 -13.50 -19.14
CA ASP A 121 16.00 -14.02 -19.72
C ASP A 121 16.34 -13.40 -21.09
N ASN A 122 15.33 -12.89 -21.81
CA ASN A 122 15.47 -12.21 -23.09
C ASN A 122 15.58 -10.67 -22.97
N ARG A 123 15.75 -10.16 -21.74
CA ARG A 123 15.81 -8.72 -21.40
C ARG A 123 14.56 -7.92 -21.77
N GLN A 124 13.41 -8.56 -21.88
CA GLN A 124 12.11 -7.89 -22.05
C GLN A 124 11.56 -7.47 -20.69
N PRO A 125 11.01 -6.23 -20.59
CA PRO A 125 10.41 -5.75 -19.36
C PRO A 125 9.13 -6.53 -19.03
N MET A 126 8.97 -6.89 -17.77
CA MET A 126 7.79 -7.55 -17.24
C MET A 126 7.46 -7.06 -15.83
N GLU A 127 6.26 -7.38 -15.34
CA GLU A 127 5.85 -7.12 -13.97
C GLU A 127 5.94 -8.40 -13.13
N ALA A 128 6.83 -8.42 -12.14
CA ALA A 128 7.08 -9.56 -11.29
C ALA A 128 6.93 -9.20 -9.80
N PHE A 129 6.31 -10.13 -9.06
CA PHE A 129 6.30 -10.12 -7.61
C PHE A 129 6.33 -11.58 -7.15
N THR A 130 7.33 -11.95 -6.36
CA THR A 130 7.66 -13.36 -6.08
C THR A 130 7.52 -13.68 -4.60
N GLY A 131 7.40 -14.99 -4.29
CA GLY A 131 7.33 -15.45 -2.90
C GLY A 131 8.52 -15.03 -2.04
N ALA A 132 9.71 -14.84 -2.63
CA ALA A 132 10.89 -14.33 -1.92
C ALA A 132 10.65 -12.92 -1.36
N GLN A 133 9.91 -12.07 -2.08
CA GLN A 133 9.53 -10.74 -1.63
C GLN A 133 8.46 -10.78 -0.53
N LEU A 134 7.80 -11.91 -0.25
CA LEU A 134 6.93 -12.05 0.93
C LEU A 134 7.72 -12.37 2.21
N ILE A 135 8.93 -12.91 2.06
CA ILE A 135 9.72 -13.46 3.17
C ILE A 135 10.75 -12.45 3.68
N GLN A 136 11.03 -11.40 2.91
CA GLN A 136 12.03 -10.40 3.26
C GLN A 136 11.63 -9.63 4.54
N SER A 137 12.24 -10.02 5.66
CA SER A 137 12.22 -9.31 6.93
C SER A 137 13.47 -8.45 7.03
N GLU A 138 13.27 -7.16 7.36
CA GLU A 138 14.27 -6.12 7.49
C GLU A 138 15.14 -5.91 6.24
N PRO A 139 14.83 -4.93 5.37
CA PRO A 139 15.92 -4.24 4.71
C PRO A 139 16.76 -3.64 5.82
N ASP A 140 17.97 -4.16 6.00
CA ASP A 140 19.02 -3.47 6.73
C ASP A 140 19.23 -2.11 6.05
N ALA A 141 18.45 -1.12 6.49
CA ALA A 141 18.55 0.26 6.05
C ALA A 141 19.83 0.93 6.57
N SER A 142 20.81 0.15 7.09
CA SER A 142 22.16 0.63 7.38
C SER A 142 23.05 0.73 6.13
N SER A 143 22.60 0.29 4.95
CA SER A 143 23.28 0.60 3.69
C SER A 143 22.75 1.89 3.06
N PHE A 144 22.93 3.02 3.74
CA PHE A 144 22.98 4.35 3.14
C PHE A 144 24.36 4.96 3.38
#